data_AF-R9LNB5-F1
#
_entry.id   AF-R9LNB5-F1
#
_cell.length_a   1.000
_cell.length_b   1.000
_cell.length_c   1.000
_cell.angle_alpha   90.00
_cell.angle_beta   90.00
_cell.angle_gamma   90.00
#
_symmetry.space_group_name_H-M   'P 1'
#
loop_
_entity.id
_entity.type
_entity.pdbx_description
1 polymer ?
#
loop_
_entity_poly.entity_id
_entity_poly.type
_entity_poly.pdbx_seq_one_letter_code
_entity_poly.pdbx_strand_id
1 'polypeptide(L)'
;MNKEWIELYREEIKKFGEQTKEFHDQKLTRKEYKGISGGMGSYAQRDANEHMVRLRMNGGELTRDKLKFLVETIDRYHINRLKLSTCQTIQLHDLKYDQVEPIIEEAISAKIYTKAGGGDNPRNVMCSPLAGLQKGEPFDVLPYATAVADYTLSICRDFKMPRKLKIAFSNGVDDSVHATFRDMGFIANPDGTFKLYIAGGLGANHSKGVLVKEDVPAKDVLYYVRAMIDLFCEYGNYENRAKARTRYLQESMGQDKLKEEFLKKAGELVEKGGHDLVVESKPIDKRGTKEIEGKRILPQKQEGLYMVEYHPIGGDLPIDMPRKMLECLEKMPDVECRIGADETMYFVNCTAKEAQELLDLTADAASTPFEHSVACIGAAVCQQGLRNSQQTLRACIDEVKKFPEIADCLPKVRISGCASSCSAHQIGSIGFQGFVKVVDKVPQPAFRVFVGGSDEINNVQFGNFVGVVLEKDMPEMFVKIGQACKESKKTWDEFIKEDQDKVVEIVKSFE
;
A
#
# COMPACT_ATOMS: atom_id res chain seq x y z
N MET A 1 4.89 16.48 15.35
CA MET A 1 6.30 16.45 15.78
C MET A 1 6.62 17.75 16.51
N ASN A 2 7.42 17.71 17.57
CA ASN A 2 7.82 18.91 18.32
C ASN A 2 8.94 19.68 17.57
N LYS A 3 9.28 20.87 18.07
CA LYS A 3 10.27 21.76 17.44
C LYS A 3 11.66 21.13 17.34
N GLU A 4 12.14 20.52 18.43
CA GLU A 4 13.45 19.87 18.50
C GLU A 4 13.59 18.73 17.49
N TRP A 5 12.57 17.88 17.36
CA TRP A 5 12.55 16.80 16.39
C TRP A 5 12.64 17.33 14.95
N ILE A 6 11.96 18.44 14.66
CA ILE A 6 11.97 19.08 13.34
C ILE A 6 13.35 19.68 13.06
N GLU A 7 13.96 20.37 14.02
CA GLU A 7 15.30 20.95 13.86
C GLU A 7 16.35 19.87 13.58
N LEU A 8 16.35 18.79 14.35
CA LEU A 8 17.21 17.63 14.09
C LEU A 8 16.94 17.01 12.71
N TYR A 9 15.67 16.93 12.31
CA TYR A 9 15.33 16.39 10.99
C TYR A 9 15.85 17.26 9.85
N ARG A 10 15.81 18.59 9.97
CA ARG A 10 16.41 19.51 8.98
C ARG A 10 17.91 19.32 8.84
N GLU A 11 18.62 19.12 9.95
CA GLU A 11 20.06 18.80 9.92
C GLU A 11 20.33 17.48 9.18
N GLU A 12 19.50 16.45 9.43
CA GLU A 12 19.57 15.17 8.72
C GLU A 12 19.26 15.33 7.22
N ILE A 13 18.32 16.19 6.84
CA ILE A 13 17.96 16.49 5.45
C ILE A 13 19.15 17.14 4.73
N LYS A 14 19.75 18.16 5.33
CA LYS A 14 20.93 18.82 4.76
C LYS A 14 22.08 17.85 4.53
N LYS A 15 22.40 17.05 5.55
CA LYS A 15 23.42 15.99 5.43
C LYS A 15 23.05 14.97 4.35
N PHE A 16 21.78 14.61 4.26
CA PHE A 16 21.32 13.69 3.22
C PHE A 16 21.49 14.28 1.82
N GLY A 17 21.24 15.59 1.63
CA GLY A 17 21.50 16.28 0.36
C GLY A 17 22.97 16.21 -0.06
N GLU A 18 23.90 16.42 0.88
CA GLU A 18 25.34 16.26 0.65
C GLU A 18 25.67 14.83 0.20
N GLN A 19 25.10 13.81 0.87
CA GLN A 19 25.29 12.40 0.53
C GLN A 19 24.64 12.00 -0.80
N THR A 20 23.52 12.62 -1.17
CA THR A 20 22.89 12.45 -2.49
C THR A 20 23.77 13.03 -3.58
N LYS A 21 24.41 14.19 -3.34
CA LYS A 21 25.42 14.75 -4.24
C LYS A 21 26.66 13.86 -4.34
N GLU A 22 27.17 13.32 -3.23
CA GLU A 22 28.30 12.38 -3.24
C GLU A 22 27.98 11.12 -4.05
N PHE A 23 26.75 10.60 -3.96
CA PHE A 23 26.31 9.49 -4.79
C PHE A 23 26.25 9.86 -6.28
N HIS A 24 25.74 11.05 -6.62
CA HIS A 24 25.75 11.56 -7.99
C HIS A 24 27.18 11.72 -8.55
N ASP A 25 28.10 12.25 -7.73
CA ASP A 25 29.53 12.39 -8.04
C ASP A 25 30.28 11.03 -8.01
N GLN A 26 29.58 9.90 -7.86
CA GLN A 26 30.10 8.53 -7.82
C GLN A 26 31.08 8.24 -6.66
N LYS A 27 31.02 9.03 -5.59
CA LYS A 27 31.82 8.81 -4.36
C LYS A 27 31.20 7.77 -3.44
N LEU A 28 29.90 7.51 -3.57
CA LEU A 28 29.20 6.44 -2.86
C LEU A 28 28.76 5.35 -3.84
N THR A 29 28.93 4.09 -3.44
CA THR A 29 28.31 2.99 -4.17
C THR A 29 26.79 3.02 -3.99
N ARG A 30 26.07 2.39 -4.92
CA ARG A 30 24.61 2.23 -4.81
C ARG A 30 24.18 1.51 -3.52
N LYS A 31 25.01 0.58 -3.02
CA LYS A 31 24.73 -0.16 -1.78
C LYS A 31 24.83 0.76 -0.55
N GLU A 32 25.89 1.56 -0.49
CA GLU A 32 26.10 2.56 0.58
C GLU A 32 25.00 3.61 0.57
N TYR A 33 24.74 4.21 -0.61
CA TYR A 33 23.68 5.20 -0.76
C TYR A 33 22.32 4.64 -0.34
N LYS A 34 21.98 3.41 -0.74
CA LYS A 34 20.73 2.75 -0.32
C LYS A 34 20.62 2.54 1.19
N GLY A 35 21.75 2.33 1.88
CA GLY A 35 21.82 2.21 3.34
C GLY A 35 21.45 3.52 4.04
N ILE A 36 21.82 4.65 3.44
CA ILE A 36 21.54 6.00 3.93
C ILE A 36 20.13 6.44 3.49
N SER A 37 19.91 6.51 2.18
CA SER A 37 18.74 7.11 1.53
C SER A 37 17.43 6.46 1.95
N GLY A 38 17.47 5.15 2.21
CA GLY A 38 16.29 4.41 2.63
C GLY A 38 15.67 4.98 3.91
N GLY A 39 16.48 5.40 4.88
CA GLY A 39 15.99 6.02 6.11
C GLY A 39 15.30 7.37 5.88
N MET A 40 15.67 8.07 4.81
CA MET A 40 15.15 9.39 4.42
C MET A 40 13.97 9.28 3.44
N GLY A 41 13.42 8.08 3.24
CA GLY A 41 12.29 7.86 2.34
C GLY A 41 12.64 8.04 0.86
N SER A 42 13.94 7.98 0.51
CA SER A 42 14.42 8.15 -0.85
C SER A 42 15.20 6.93 -1.34
N TYR A 43 15.13 6.67 -2.64
CA TYR A 43 15.90 5.61 -3.30
C TYR A 43 16.35 6.07 -4.67
N ALA A 44 17.58 5.75 -5.06
CA ALA A 44 17.95 5.81 -6.48
C ALA A 44 17.03 4.87 -7.29
N GLN A 45 16.73 5.21 -8.52
CA GLN A 45 15.99 4.37 -9.45
C GLN A 45 16.92 3.39 -10.15
N ARG A 46 16.44 2.66 -11.16
CA ARG A 46 17.28 1.82 -12.01
C ARG A 46 18.37 2.65 -12.66
N ASP A 47 18.01 3.78 -13.27
CA ASP A 47 18.97 4.84 -13.56
C ASP A 47 19.51 5.41 -12.24
N ALA A 48 20.83 5.44 -12.09
CA ALA A 48 21.48 5.98 -10.89
C ALA A 48 21.33 7.50 -10.78
N ASN A 49 21.07 8.20 -11.89
CA ASN A 49 20.90 9.66 -11.93
C ASN A 49 19.50 10.11 -11.53
N GLU A 50 18.59 9.16 -11.32
CA GLU A 50 17.21 9.42 -10.98
C GLU A 50 16.88 8.88 -9.60
N HIS A 51 16.02 9.59 -8.89
CA HIS A 51 15.62 9.29 -7.54
C HIS A 51 14.10 9.18 -7.44
N MET A 52 13.67 8.49 -6.40
CA MET A 52 12.29 8.48 -5.94
C MET A 52 12.26 9.01 -4.53
N VAL A 53 11.32 9.91 -4.23
CA VAL A 53 10.99 10.35 -2.87
C VAL A 53 9.59 9.88 -2.52
N ARG A 54 9.46 9.23 -1.37
CA ARG A 54 8.17 8.76 -0.83
C ARG A 54 7.66 9.72 0.23
N LEU A 55 6.45 10.23 0.03
CA LEU A 55 5.80 11.18 0.93
C LEU A 55 4.99 10.45 1.99
N ARG A 56 5.45 10.35 3.23
CA ARG A 56 4.68 9.64 4.28
C ARG A 56 3.30 10.28 4.47
N MET A 57 2.26 9.47 4.36
CA MET A 57 0.84 9.87 4.42
C MET A 57 0.13 8.88 5.33
N ASN A 58 0.21 9.11 6.64
CA ASN A 58 -0.37 8.23 7.66
C ASN A 58 -1.86 8.01 7.36
N GLY A 59 -2.32 6.75 7.40
CA GLY A 59 -3.71 6.39 7.07
C GLY A 59 -4.15 6.72 5.64
N GLY A 60 -3.24 7.14 4.76
CA GLY A 60 -3.55 7.58 3.40
C GLY A 60 -4.13 8.99 3.30
N GLU A 61 -4.16 9.78 4.39
CA GLU A 61 -4.79 11.10 4.37
C GLU A 61 -4.04 12.09 3.45
N LEU A 62 -4.74 12.62 2.45
CA LEU A 62 -4.27 13.63 1.52
C LEU A 62 -5.03 14.93 1.75
N THR A 63 -4.52 15.75 2.67
CA THR A 63 -5.09 17.05 3.03
C THR A 63 -4.87 18.10 1.94
N ARG A 64 -5.61 19.21 2.01
CA ARG A 64 -5.42 20.35 1.09
C ARG A 64 -3.99 20.90 1.12
N ASP A 65 -3.37 21.01 2.29
CA ASP A 65 -1.97 21.44 2.40
C ASP A 65 -1.01 20.50 1.67
N LYS A 66 -1.26 19.18 1.74
CA LYS A 66 -0.47 18.18 1.01
C LYS A 66 -0.72 18.27 -0.50
N LEU A 67 -1.95 18.53 -0.94
CA LEU A 67 -2.26 18.78 -2.36
C LEU A 67 -1.58 20.05 -2.87
N LYS A 68 -1.63 21.13 -2.09
CA LYS A 68 -0.95 22.38 -2.41
C LYS A 68 0.56 22.17 -2.55
N PHE A 69 1.18 21.45 -1.61
CA PHE A 69 2.58 21.06 -1.71
C PHE A 69 2.87 20.28 -3.00
N LEU A 70 2.04 19.31 -3.37
CA LEU A 70 2.22 18.55 -4.61
C LEU A 70 2.16 19.48 -5.83
N VAL A 71 1.16 20.37 -5.91
CA VAL A 71 1.02 21.33 -7.02
C VAL A 71 2.25 22.23 -7.13
N GLU A 72 2.69 22.84 -6.03
CA GLU A 72 3.86 23.70 -6.01
C GLU A 72 5.16 22.95 -6.36
N THR A 73 5.30 21.71 -5.89
CA THR A 73 6.45 20.85 -6.19
C THR A 73 6.49 20.46 -7.67
N ILE A 74 5.34 20.08 -8.23
CA ILE A 74 5.21 19.73 -9.65
C ILE A 74 5.63 20.89 -10.54
N ASP A 75 5.14 22.09 -10.25
CA ASP A 75 5.45 23.29 -11.04
C ASP A 75 6.92 23.68 -10.92
N ARG A 76 7.46 23.69 -9.69
CA ARG A 76 8.82 24.14 -9.40
C ARG A 76 9.88 23.21 -9.95
N TYR A 77 9.66 21.89 -9.82
CA TYR A 77 10.67 20.88 -10.14
C TYR A 77 10.35 20.09 -11.42
N HIS A 78 9.27 20.44 -12.12
CA HIS A 78 8.82 19.80 -13.36
C HIS A 78 8.66 18.27 -13.21
N ILE A 79 7.94 17.87 -12.15
CA ILE A 79 7.72 16.45 -11.85
C ILE A 79 6.84 15.81 -12.91
N ASN A 80 7.32 14.73 -13.53
CA ASN A 80 6.63 14.06 -14.65
C ASN A 80 6.00 12.72 -14.29
N ARG A 81 6.24 12.20 -13.07
CA ARG A 81 5.66 10.93 -12.64
C ARG A 81 5.29 10.92 -11.15
N LEU A 82 4.01 10.65 -10.89
CA LEU A 82 3.44 10.42 -9.57
C LEU A 82 2.87 9.00 -9.51
N LYS A 83 3.14 8.30 -8.41
CA LYS A 83 2.64 6.93 -8.21
C LYS A 83 1.96 6.79 -6.86
N LEU A 84 0.68 6.40 -6.88
CA LEU A 84 -0.01 5.88 -5.71
C LEU A 84 0.57 4.52 -5.36
N SER A 85 0.94 4.33 -4.11
CA SER A 85 1.57 3.09 -3.66
C SER A 85 0.64 2.24 -2.81
N THR A 86 0.93 0.94 -2.78
CA THR A 86 0.23 -0.05 -1.94
C THR A 86 0.50 0.06 -0.44
N CYS A 87 1.06 1.19 -0.01
CA CYS A 87 1.22 1.56 1.39
C CYS A 87 0.61 2.94 1.68
N GLN A 88 -0.41 3.34 0.89
CA GLN A 88 -1.22 4.55 1.08
C GLN A 88 -0.38 5.84 1.09
N THR A 89 0.43 6.02 0.04
CA THR A 89 1.30 7.20 -0.11
C THR A 89 1.59 7.46 -1.58
N ILE A 90 1.89 8.73 -1.89
CA ILE A 90 2.38 9.18 -3.19
C ILE A 90 3.92 9.11 -3.23
N GLN A 91 4.44 8.55 -4.34
CA GLN A 91 5.86 8.59 -4.67
C GLN A 91 6.08 9.57 -5.82
N LEU A 92 7.03 10.48 -5.63
CA LEU A 92 7.58 11.34 -6.67
C LEU A 92 8.72 10.60 -7.34
N HIS A 93 8.69 10.51 -8.66
CA HIS A 93 9.66 9.78 -9.44
C HIS A 93 10.46 10.71 -10.37
N ASP A 94 11.54 10.17 -10.89
CA ASP A 94 12.42 10.69 -11.94
C ASP A 94 13.16 11.97 -11.51
N LEU A 95 13.33 12.12 -10.19
CA LEU A 95 13.96 13.28 -9.56
C LEU A 95 15.47 13.29 -9.81
N LYS A 96 16.02 14.48 -10.08
CA LYS A 96 17.46 14.70 -10.12
C LYS A 96 18.02 14.87 -8.71
N TYR A 97 19.32 14.65 -8.55
CA TYR A 97 19.97 14.60 -7.24
C TYR A 97 19.79 15.90 -6.44
N ASP A 98 19.81 17.05 -7.12
CA ASP A 98 19.67 18.40 -6.57
C ASP A 98 18.21 18.78 -6.26
N GLN A 99 17.24 17.96 -6.68
CA GLN A 99 15.83 18.14 -6.34
C GLN A 99 15.45 17.40 -5.05
N VAL A 100 16.19 16.35 -4.66
CA VAL A 100 15.79 15.46 -3.56
C VAL A 100 15.74 16.17 -2.22
N GLU A 101 16.79 16.91 -1.86
CA GLU A 101 16.89 17.59 -0.57
C GLU A 101 15.89 18.74 -0.43
N PRO A 102 15.81 19.69 -1.39
CA PRO A 102 14.85 20.79 -1.32
C PRO A 102 13.39 20.32 -1.23
N ILE A 103 13.00 19.29 -2.00
CA ILE A 103 11.64 18.74 -1.95
C ILE A 103 11.32 18.17 -0.55
N ILE A 104 12.26 17.46 0.07
CA ILE A 104 12.05 16.88 1.40
C ILE A 104 11.94 17.99 2.47
N GLU A 105 12.76 19.04 2.38
CA GLU A 105 12.70 20.18 3.30
C GLU A 105 11.37 20.93 3.18
N GLU A 106 10.95 21.26 1.95
CA GLU A 106 9.70 21.97 1.67
C GLU A 106 8.46 21.19 2.14
N ALA A 107 8.52 19.85 2.08
CA ALA A 107 7.44 18.96 2.49
C ALA A 107 7.07 19.11 3.99
N ILE A 108 8.00 19.57 4.83
CA ILE A 108 7.76 19.81 6.26
C ILE A 108 6.63 20.84 6.47
N SER A 109 6.52 21.84 5.59
CA SER A 109 5.48 22.88 5.68
C SER A 109 4.05 22.31 5.57
N ALA A 110 3.89 21.24 4.79
CA ALA A 110 2.65 20.48 4.64
C ALA A 110 2.53 19.30 5.62
N LYS A 111 3.39 19.26 6.66
CA LYS A 111 3.49 18.18 7.65
C LYS A 111 3.74 16.80 7.02
N ILE A 112 4.48 16.76 5.92
CA ILE A 112 4.95 15.53 5.30
C ILE A 112 6.39 15.28 5.77
N TYR A 113 6.63 14.13 6.42
CA TYR A 113 7.95 13.73 6.90
C TYR A 113 8.38 12.44 6.20
N THR A 114 9.41 12.50 5.35
CA THR A 114 9.87 11.32 4.58
C THR A 114 10.73 10.35 5.40
N LYS A 115 11.17 10.79 6.60
CA LYS A 115 11.90 9.95 7.56
C LYS A 115 11.16 8.63 7.83
N ALA A 116 11.92 7.55 7.92
CA ALA A 116 11.42 6.18 8.06
C ALA A 116 10.49 5.71 6.90
N GLY A 117 10.41 6.43 5.77
CA GLY A 117 9.64 6.02 4.60
C GLY A 117 10.19 4.75 3.92
N GLY A 118 11.47 4.44 4.16
CA GLY A 118 12.20 3.29 3.66
C GLY A 118 13.09 2.63 4.73
N GLY A 119 14.18 2.01 4.28
CA GLY A 119 15.17 1.39 5.16
C GLY A 119 14.63 0.27 6.05
N ASP A 120 15.29 0.12 7.19
CA ASP A 120 15.00 -0.84 8.26
C ASP A 120 14.27 -0.12 9.41
N ASN A 121 13.14 0.53 9.08
CA ASN A 121 12.35 1.39 9.97
C ASN A 121 10.86 0.98 9.97
N PRO A 122 10.07 1.47 10.94
CA PRO A 122 8.62 1.40 10.90
C PRO A 122 8.11 2.24 9.72
N ARG A 123 7.40 1.59 8.80
CA ARG A 123 6.89 2.23 7.59
C ARG A 123 5.64 3.07 7.88
N ASN A 124 5.09 3.66 6.82
CA ASN A 124 3.77 4.28 6.86
C ASN A 124 2.76 3.33 7.52
N VAL A 125 2.01 3.83 8.50
CA VAL A 125 0.94 3.07 9.14
C VAL A 125 -0.28 3.16 8.25
N MET A 126 -0.80 2.00 7.86
CA MET A 126 -1.97 1.93 6.99
C MET A 126 -3.26 1.84 7.81
N CYS A 127 -4.34 2.31 7.20
CA CYS A 127 -5.69 2.34 7.76
C CYS A 127 -6.71 2.02 6.65
N SER A 128 -7.78 1.28 6.94
CA SER A 128 -8.90 1.14 5.99
C SER A 128 -9.28 2.54 5.48
N PRO A 129 -9.28 2.79 4.16
CA PRO A 129 -9.46 4.15 3.64
C PRO A 129 -10.84 4.72 3.99
N LEU A 130 -11.82 3.87 4.23
CA LEU A 130 -13.20 4.25 4.58
C LEU A 130 -13.48 4.19 6.09
N ALA A 131 -12.46 4.08 6.94
CA ALA A 131 -12.60 4.11 8.39
C ALA A 131 -13.36 5.36 8.85
N GLY A 132 -14.36 5.17 9.72
CA GLY A 132 -15.25 6.23 10.19
C GLY A 132 -16.50 6.45 9.32
N LEU A 133 -16.58 5.81 8.15
CA LEU A 133 -17.57 6.13 7.11
C LEU A 133 -18.35 4.91 6.59
N GLN A 134 -17.76 3.72 6.64
CA GLN A 134 -18.34 2.51 6.06
C GLN A 134 -19.47 1.96 6.95
N LYS A 135 -20.59 1.56 6.32
CA LYS A 135 -21.70 0.92 7.04
C LYS A 135 -21.23 -0.42 7.64
N GLY A 136 -21.59 -0.66 8.89
CA GLY A 136 -21.28 -1.91 9.61
C GLY A 136 -19.91 -1.94 10.31
N GLU A 137 -19.07 -0.90 10.17
CA GLU A 137 -17.79 -0.87 10.91
C GLU A 137 -18.03 -0.72 12.43
N PRO A 138 -17.24 -1.37 13.28
CA PRO A 138 -17.35 -1.24 14.73
C PRO A 138 -17.09 0.18 15.25
N PHE A 139 -15.97 0.78 14.84
CA PHE A 139 -15.55 2.13 15.23
C PHE A 139 -14.51 2.68 14.25
N ASP A 140 -14.26 3.99 14.31
CA ASP A 140 -13.25 4.65 13.48
C ASP A 140 -11.83 4.33 13.97
N VAL A 141 -11.06 3.63 13.13
CA VAL A 141 -9.69 3.21 13.44
C VAL A 141 -8.63 4.24 13.00
N LEU A 142 -8.99 5.27 12.24
CA LEU A 142 -8.05 6.27 11.72
C LEU A 142 -7.32 7.07 12.83
N PRO A 143 -7.96 7.48 13.95
CA PRO A 143 -7.26 8.15 15.04
C PRO A 143 -6.16 7.27 15.67
N TYR A 144 -6.40 5.97 15.80
CA TYR A 144 -5.42 5.01 16.32
C TYR A 144 -4.24 4.83 15.36
N ALA A 145 -4.52 4.66 14.06
CA ALA A 145 -3.49 4.58 13.03
C ALA A 145 -2.61 5.82 13.01
N THR A 146 -3.21 7.01 13.16
CA THR A 146 -2.50 8.30 13.23
C THR A 146 -1.60 8.38 14.45
N ALA A 147 -2.13 8.04 15.63
CA ALA A 147 -1.35 8.06 16.87
C ALA A 147 -0.16 7.10 16.83
N VAL A 148 -0.35 5.88 16.30
CA VAL A 148 0.75 4.93 16.10
C VAL A 148 1.77 5.45 15.10
N ALA A 149 1.31 6.13 14.05
CA ALA A 149 2.21 6.67 13.04
C ALA A 149 3.08 7.81 13.59
N ASP A 150 2.51 8.68 14.42
CA ASP A 150 3.23 9.75 15.09
C ASP A 150 4.17 9.20 16.15
N TYR A 151 3.72 8.23 16.96
CA TYR A 151 4.54 7.56 17.95
C TYR A 151 5.75 6.87 17.30
N THR A 152 5.52 6.00 16.30
CA THR A 152 6.63 5.29 15.64
C THR A 152 7.61 6.21 14.94
N LEU A 153 7.16 7.38 14.47
CA LEU A 153 8.04 8.39 13.90
C LEU A 153 8.82 9.16 14.98
N SER A 154 8.22 9.43 16.14
CA SER A 154 8.89 10.13 17.24
C SER A 154 10.05 9.29 17.79
N ILE A 155 9.87 7.96 17.91
CA ILE A 155 10.88 7.04 18.46
C ILE A 155 11.77 6.37 17.41
N CYS A 156 11.65 6.70 16.11
CA CYS A 156 12.35 5.97 15.04
C CYS A 156 13.89 6.05 15.11
N ARG A 157 14.44 6.94 15.95
CA ARG A 157 15.89 7.09 16.19
C ARG A 157 16.40 6.26 17.38
N ASP A 158 15.49 5.74 18.21
CA ASP A 158 15.83 5.15 19.50
C ASP A 158 16.31 3.69 19.38
N PHE A 159 16.13 3.08 18.21
CA PHE A 159 16.41 1.67 17.98
C PHE A 159 16.90 1.42 16.55
N LYS A 160 17.50 0.24 16.35
CA LYS A 160 17.93 -0.25 15.05
C LYS A 160 17.32 -1.63 14.81
N MET A 161 16.31 -1.69 13.95
CA MET A 161 15.69 -2.98 13.59
C MET A 161 16.50 -3.72 12.52
N PRO A 162 16.37 -5.06 12.43
CA PRO A 162 17.07 -5.83 11.40
C PRO A 162 16.45 -5.64 10.01
N ARG A 163 15.16 -5.27 9.93
CA ARG A 163 14.47 -4.95 8.67
C ARG A 163 13.24 -4.06 8.88
N LYS A 164 12.52 -3.74 7.81
CA LYS A 164 11.28 -2.95 7.83
C LYS A 164 10.18 -3.60 8.69
N LEU A 165 9.39 -2.76 9.36
CA LEU A 165 8.18 -3.12 10.11
C LEU A 165 6.96 -2.41 9.49
N LYS A 166 5.93 -3.16 9.07
CA LYS A 166 4.67 -2.62 8.54
C LYS A 166 3.54 -2.82 9.54
N ILE A 167 2.79 -1.76 9.81
CA ILE A 167 1.65 -1.76 10.72
C ILE A 167 0.40 -1.36 9.92
N ALA A 168 -0.73 -2.01 10.19
CA ALA A 168 -2.01 -1.69 9.56
C ALA A 168 -3.19 -1.79 10.53
N PHE A 169 -4.21 -0.97 10.30
CA PHE A 169 -5.49 -0.97 11.00
C PHE A 169 -6.63 -1.21 10.01
N SER A 170 -7.36 -2.31 10.18
CA SER A 170 -8.61 -2.58 9.48
C SER A 170 -9.79 -2.14 10.33
N ASN A 171 -10.80 -1.53 9.70
CA ASN A 171 -12.06 -1.15 10.32
C ASN A 171 -13.02 -2.32 10.56
N GLY A 172 -12.61 -3.58 10.31
CA GLY A 172 -13.40 -4.77 10.62
C GLY A 172 -14.54 -5.09 9.64
N VAL A 173 -14.81 -4.23 8.64
CA VAL A 173 -15.76 -4.54 7.55
C VAL A 173 -15.05 -5.30 6.43
N ASP A 174 -13.87 -4.83 6.05
CA ASP A 174 -12.97 -5.44 5.08
C ASP A 174 -11.51 -5.39 5.56
N ASP A 175 -10.63 -6.20 4.95
CA ASP A 175 -9.19 -6.14 5.19
C ASP A 175 -8.43 -5.56 3.98
N SER A 176 -8.93 -4.43 3.45
CA SER A 176 -8.32 -3.71 2.32
C SER A 176 -6.86 -3.30 2.57
N VAL A 177 -6.41 -3.24 3.83
CA VAL A 177 -5.03 -2.94 4.22
C VAL A 177 -4.17 -4.17 4.46
N HIS A 178 -4.72 -5.37 4.36
CA HIS A 178 -4.04 -6.65 4.55
C HIS A 178 -3.44 -6.81 5.94
N ALA A 179 -4.15 -6.39 6.99
CA ALA A 179 -3.76 -6.47 8.39
C ALA A 179 -3.27 -7.87 8.77
N THR A 180 -3.94 -8.92 8.29
CA THR A 180 -3.56 -10.32 8.55
C THR A 180 -2.21 -10.73 7.92
N PHE A 181 -1.68 -9.95 6.98
CA PHE A 181 -0.41 -10.20 6.29
C PHE A 181 0.69 -9.16 6.59
N ARG A 182 0.46 -8.25 7.55
CA ARG A 182 1.47 -7.25 7.95
C ARG A 182 2.37 -7.76 9.06
N ASP A 183 3.49 -7.05 9.28
CA ASP A 183 4.35 -7.37 10.43
C ASP A 183 3.57 -7.17 11.75
N MET A 184 2.60 -6.25 11.76
CA MET A 184 1.60 -6.07 12.81
C MET A 184 0.27 -5.57 12.21
N GLY A 185 -0.85 -6.21 12.55
CA GLY A 185 -2.16 -5.88 12.01
C GLY A 185 -3.24 -5.89 13.09
N PHE A 186 -3.99 -4.79 13.17
CA PHE A 186 -5.11 -4.62 14.09
C PHE A 186 -6.42 -4.65 13.30
N ILE A 187 -7.40 -5.42 13.74
CA ILE A 187 -8.74 -5.49 13.13
C ILE A 187 -9.75 -5.14 14.21
N ALA A 188 -10.57 -4.11 13.96
CA ALA A 188 -11.57 -3.64 14.92
C ALA A 188 -12.65 -4.69 15.20
N ASN A 189 -13.03 -4.80 16.48
CA ASN A 189 -14.14 -5.63 16.93
C ASN A 189 -15.33 -4.78 17.41
N PRO A 190 -16.57 -5.31 17.35
CA PRO A 190 -17.79 -4.65 17.86
C PRO A 190 -17.75 -4.20 19.32
N ASP A 191 -16.93 -4.84 20.16
CA ASP A 191 -16.78 -4.52 21.58
C ASP A 191 -15.81 -3.35 21.86
N GLY A 192 -15.26 -2.72 20.81
CA GLY A 192 -14.30 -1.61 20.93
C GLY A 192 -12.86 -2.06 21.13
N THR A 193 -12.56 -3.35 20.98
CA THR A 193 -11.20 -3.90 21.02
C THR A 193 -10.64 -4.18 19.61
N PHE A 194 -9.41 -4.70 19.55
CA PHE A 194 -8.81 -5.18 18.32
C PHE A 194 -8.38 -6.65 18.40
N LYS A 195 -8.65 -7.41 17.33
CA LYS A 195 -7.85 -8.62 17.02
C LYS A 195 -6.47 -8.19 16.55
N LEU A 196 -5.43 -8.81 17.08
CA LEU A 196 -4.04 -8.49 16.77
C LEU A 196 -3.30 -9.69 16.15
N TYR A 197 -2.81 -9.47 14.93
CA TYR A 197 -1.89 -10.34 14.22
C TYR A 197 -0.47 -9.77 14.24
N ILE A 198 0.53 -10.62 14.43
CA ILE A 198 1.95 -10.22 14.34
C ILE A 198 2.75 -11.13 13.42
N ALA A 199 3.94 -10.67 13.03
CA ALA A 199 4.91 -11.44 12.27
C ALA A 199 4.38 -11.97 10.93
N GLY A 200 3.42 -11.29 10.29
CA GLY A 200 3.03 -11.59 8.92
C GLY A 200 4.00 -10.99 7.90
N GLY A 201 3.82 -11.33 6.63
CA GLY A 201 4.49 -10.61 5.57
C GLY A 201 4.44 -11.30 4.22
N LEU A 202 4.19 -10.50 3.18
CA LEU A 202 4.30 -10.92 1.80
C LEU A 202 5.74 -10.80 1.26
N GLY A 203 6.03 -11.51 0.17
CA GLY A 203 7.32 -11.59 -0.50
C GLY A 203 7.67 -13.03 -0.90
N ALA A 204 8.94 -13.27 -1.23
CA ALA A 204 9.41 -14.58 -1.71
C ALA A 204 8.99 -15.75 -0.80
N ASN A 205 9.18 -15.60 0.52
CA ASN A 205 8.72 -16.57 1.53
C ASN A 205 7.63 -15.92 2.35
N HIS A 206 6.40 -15.87 1.84
CA HIS A 206 5.29 -15.19 2.50
C HIS A 206 4.75 -15.98 3.69
N SER A 207 4.15 -15.30 4.67
CA SER A 207 3.43 -15.95 5.77
C SER A 207 2.27 -15.08 6.26
N LYS A 208 1.19 -15.72 6.71
CA LYS A 208 0.10 -15.08 7.44
C LYS A 208 0.59 -14.73 8.84
N GLY A 209 0.11 -13.63 9.41
CA GLY A 209 0.43 -13.26 10.78
C GLY A 209 -0.13 -14.26 11.79
N VAL A 210 0.54 -14.38 12.93
CA VAL A 210 0.09 -15.17 14.08
C VAL A 210 -0.94 -14.35 14.85
N LEU A 211 -2.13 -14.90 15.09
CA LEU A 211 -3.14 -14.29 15.96
C LEU A 211 -2.70 -14.41 17.42
N VAL A 212 -2.29 -13.29 18.01
CA VAL A 212 -1.72 -13.29 19.36
C VAL A 212 -2.71 -12.87 20.44
N LYS A 213 -3.69 -12.03 20.11
CA LYS A 213 -4.74 -11.62 21.04
C LYS A 213 -5.99 -11.22 20.26
N GLU A 214 -7.17 -11.58 20.77
CA GLU A 214 -8.44 -11.28 20.09
C GLU A 214 -9.06 -9.95 20.53
N ASP A 215 -8.67 -9.46 21.69
CA ASP A 215 -9.36 -8.45 22.49
C ASP A 215 -8.36 -7.40 23.02
N VAL A 216 -7.46 -6.90 22.18
CA VAL A 216 -6.54 -5.82 22.57
C VAL A 216 -7.34 -4.57 22.88
N PRO A 217 -7.29 -4.01 24.11
CA PRO A 217 -7.97 -2.77 24.41
C PRO A 217 -7.41 -1.65 23.54
N ALA A 218 -8.30 -0.83 22.95
CA ALA A 218 -7.89 0.20 22.00
C ALA A 218 -6.94 1.25 22.61
N LYS A 219 -7.07 1.52 23.92
CA LYS A 219 -6.16 2.38 24.67
C LYS A 219 -4.75 1.82 24.82
N ASP A 220 -4.55 0.52 24.68
CA ASP A 220 -3.26 -0.12 24.96
C ASP A 220 -2.40 -0.28 23.69
N VAL A 221 -2.92 0.09 22.52
CA VAL A 221 -2.30 -0.14 21.21
C VAL A 221 -0.82 0.27 21.15
N LEU A 222 -0.43 1.39 21.77
CA LEU A 222 0.97 1.85 21.78
C LEU A 222 1.91 0.89 22.53
N TYR A 223 1.45 0.25 23.61
CA TYR A 223 2.24 -0.75 24.34
C TYR A 223 2.51 -1.97 23.46
N TYR A 224 1.50 -2.47 22.74
CA TYR A 224 1.66 -3.61 21.83
C TYR A 224 2.59 -3.26 20.66
N VAL A 225 2.53 -2.04 20.14
CA VAL A 225 3.45 -1.58 19.07
C VAL A 225 4.88 -1.55 19.58
N ARG A 226 5.10 -1.02 20.79
CA ARG A 226 6.43 -1.00 21.42
C ARG A 226 6.95 -2.42 21.67
N ALA A 227 6.10 -3.31 22.19
CA ALA A 227 6.44 -4.71 22.41
C ALA A 227 6.91 -5.39 21.10
N MET A 228 6.25 -5.12 19.98
CA MET A 228 6.63 -5.68 18.68
C MET A 228 7.99 -5.14 18.21
N ILE A 229 8.26 -3.86 18.42
CA ILE A 229 9.57 -3.25 18.10
C ILE A 229 10.67 -3.89 18.95
N ASP A 230 10.46 -4.02 20.27
CA ASP A 230 11.44 -4.59 21.19
C ASP A 230 11.71 -6.06 20.88
N LEU A 231 10.65 -6.85 20.69
CA LEU A 231 10.75 -8.25 20.27
C LEU A 231 11.55 -8.40 18.97
N PHE A 232 11.28 -7.55 17.98
CA PHE A 232 11.97 -7.63 16.70
C PHE A 232 13.44 -7.18 16.78
N CYS A 233 13.73 -6.18 17.62
CA CYS A 233 15.10 -5.74 17.87
C CYS A 233 15.93 -6.83 18.57
N GLU A 234 15.32 -7.56 19.51
CA GLU A 234 15.96 -8.61 20.30
C GLU A 234 16.17 -9.91 19.51
N TYR A 235 15.11 -10.43 18.87
CA TYR A 235 15.14 -11.77 18.27
C TYR A 235 15.32 -11.77 16.75
N GLY A 236 15.27 -10.62 16.09
CA GLY A 236 15.38 -10.56 14.64
C GLY A 236 16.80 -10.83 14.11
N ASN A 237 16.89 -11.31 12.86
CA ASN A 237 18.15 -11.72 12.25
C ASN A 237 18.90 -10.52 11.61
N TYR A 238 20.05 -10.15 12.15
CA TYR A 238 20.92 -9.07 11.63
C TYR A 238 21.98 -9.54 10.63
N GLU A 239 22.22 -10.84 10.53
CA GLU A 239 23.28 -11.42 9.69
C GLU A 239 22.78 -11.68 8.27
N ASN A 240 21.63 -12.34 8.15
CA ASN A 240 21.04 -12.74 6.87
C ASN A 240 19.86 -11.85 6.51
N ARG A 241 20.11 -10.82 5.68
CA ARG A 241 19.09 -9.88 5.20
C ARG A 241 17.90 -10.54 4.50
N ALA A 242 18.09 -11.69 3.85
CA ALA A 242 16.99 -12.42 3.20
C ALA A 242 16.03 -13.05 4.23
N LYS A 243 16.54 -13.39 5.42
CA LYS A 243 15.79 -13.95 6.56
C LYS A 243 15.54 -12.95 7.71
N ALA A 244 15.68 -11.64 7.45
CA ALA A 244 15.64 -10.59 8.49
C ALA A 244 14.25 -9.99 8.79
N ARG A 245 13.16 -10.50 8.20
CA ARG A 245 11.80 -9.98 8.41
C ARG A 245 11.11 -10.68 9.58
N THR A 246 10.18 -9.99 10.25
CA THR A 246 9.42 -10.51 11.40
C THR A 246 8.78 -11.87 11.15
N ARG A 247 8.29 -12.14 9.94
CA ARG A 247 7.75 -13.46 9.57
C ARG A 247 8.67 -14.66 9.76
N TYR A 248 9.99 -14.47 9.76
CA TYR A 248 10.92 -15.55 10.04
C TYR A 248 11.02 -15.87 11.53
N LEU A 249 10.51 -15.00 12.42
CA LEU A 249 10.39 -15.31 13.85
C LEU A 249 9.43 -16.47 14.09
N GLN A 250 8.44 -16.68 13.21
CA GLN A 250 7.57 -17.85 13.28
C GLN A 250 8.35 -19.16 13.12
N GLU A 251 9.36 -19.18 12.24
CA GLU A 251 10.23 -20.34 12.00
C GLU A 251 11.29 -20.47 13.10
N SER A 252 11.93 -19.37 13.49
CA SER A 252 13.06 -19.42 14.43
C SER A 252 12.66 -19.60 15.88
N MET A 253 11.49 -19.11 16.29
CA MET A 253 10.99 -19.24 17.67
C MET A 253 9.90 -20.31 17.81
N GLY A 254 9.16 -20.61 16.74
CA GLY A 254 7.86 -21.29 16.81
C GLY A 254 6.74 -20.32 17.18
N GLN A 255 5.52 -20.55 16.68
CA GLN A 255 4.40 -19.62 16.87
C GLN A 255 3.99 -19.47 18.35
N ASP A 256 3.99 -20.55 19.13
CA ASP A 256 3.59 -20.53 20.53
C ASP A 256 4.55 -19.69 21.37
N LYS A 257 5.86 -19.93 21.25
CA LYS A 257 6.89 -19.14 21.94
C LYS A 257 6.91 -17.68 21.47
N LEU A 258 6.73 -17.44 20.17
CA LEU A 258 6.63 -16.08 19.63
C LEU A 258 5.47 -15.31 20.29
N LYS A 259 4.31 -15.95 20.40
CA LYS A 259 3.11 -15.39 21.04
C LYS A 259 3.34 -15.14 22.53
N GLU A 260 3.90 -16.11 23.25
CA GLU A 260 4.21 -16.01 24.68
C GLU A 260 5.15 -14.83 24.97
N GLU A 261 6.30 -14.77 24.29
CA GLU A 261 7.30 -13.71 24.50
C GLU A 261 6.76 -12.32 24.13
N PHE A 262 5.97 -12.24 23.04
CA PHE A 262 5.32 -10.99 22.65
C PHE A 262 4.33 -10.49 23.72
N LEU A 263 3.45 -11.38 24.20
CA LEU A 263 2.43 -11.02 25.20
C LEU A 263 3.07 -10.68 26.55
N LYS A 264 4.15 -11.37 26.94
CA LYS A 264 4.93 -11.04 28.12
C LYS A 264 5.47 -9.60 28.05
N LYS A 265 6.16 -9.25 26.97
CA LYS A 265 6.68 -7.88 26.76
C LYS A 265 5.56 -6.83 26.74
N ALA A 266 4.44 -7.13 26.09
CA ALA A 266 3.29 -6.24 26.07
C ALA A 266 2.71 -6.04 27.48
N GLY A 267 2.59 -7.11 28.27
CA GLY A 267 2.11 -7.07 29.65
C GLY A 267 3.00 -6.21 30.56
N GLU A 268 4.32 -6.42 30.51
CA GLU A 268 5.30 -5.61 31.26
C GLU A 268 5.19 -4.11 30.94
N LEU A 269 4.95 -3.77 29.67
CA LEU A 269 4.77 -2.38 29.23
C LEU A 269 3.44 -1.79 29.68
N VAL A 270 2.35 -2.57 29.64
CA VAL A 270 1.03 -2.15 30.13
C VAL A 270 1.08 -1.92 31.65
N GLU A 271 1.72 -2.80 32.41
CA GLU A 271 1.89 -2.65 33.87
C GLU A 271 2.71 -1.40 34.23
N LYS A 272 3.75 -1.09 33.43
CA LYS A 272 4.55 0.12 33.61
C LYS A 272 3.75 1.40 33.34
N GLY A 273 2.77 1.34 32.44
CA GLY A 273 1.93 2.47 32.08
C GLY A 273 2.66 3.59 31.30
N GLY A 274 1.98 4.72 31.11
CA GLY A 274 2.55 5.96 30.54
C GLY A 274 2.38 6.14 29.03
N HIS A 275 1.73 5.19 28.34
CA HIS A 275 1.40 5.27 26.91
C HIS A 275 -0.07 4.93 26.61
N ASP A 276 -0.96 5.07 27.59
CA ASP A 276 -2.40 4.94 27.37
C ASP A 276 -2.85 5.90 26.27
N LEU A 277 -3.43 5.34 25.23
CA LEU A 277 -3.87 6.09 24.08
C LEU A 277 -5.29 6.59 24.30
N VAL A 278 -5.43 7.91 24.31
CA VAL A 278 -6.73 8.59 24.24
C VAL A 278 -6.86 9.17 22.84
N VAL A 279 -7.89 8.74 22.11
CA VAL A 279 -8.22 9.31 20.81
C VAL A 279 -9.57 10.02 20.89
N GLU A 280 -9.69 11.11 20.14
CA GLU A 280 -10.94 11.86 20.01
C GLU A 280 -11.65 11.43 18.74
N SER A 281 -12.95 11.12 18.84
CA SER A 281 -13.78 10.95 17.66
C SER A 281 -14.06 12.31 17.02
N LYS A 282 -13.88 12.43 15.70
CA LYS A 282 -14.30 13.61 14.94
C LYS A 282 -15.71 13.39 14.41
N PRO A 283 -16.75 14.05 14.96
CA PRO A 283 -18.09 13.94 14.42
C PRO A 283 -18.16 14.55 13.02
N ILE A 284 -19.02 13.99 12.17
CA ILE A 284 -19.31 14.52 10.83
C ILE A 284 -20.70 15.17 10.89
N ASP A 285 -20.72 16.50 10.91
CA ASP A 285 -21.93 17.29 11.02
C ASP A 285 -22.58 17.61 9.67
N LYS A 286 -21.85 17.42 8.58
CA LYS A 286 -22.35 17.61 7.22
C LYS A 286 -23.53 16.67 6.93
N ARG A 287 -24.51 17.17 6.17
CA ARG A 287 -25.70 16.41 5.74
C ARG A 287 -25.93 16.64 4.25
N GLY A 288 -26.48 15.63 3.58
CA GLY A 288 -26.99 15.74 2.21
C GLY A 288 -28.48 15.41 2.17
N THR A 289 -29.17 15.92 1.15
CA THR A 289 -30.64 15.79 1.01
C THR A 289 -31.06 15.08 -0.28
N LYS A 290 -30.11 14.66 -1.10
CA LYS A 290 -30.34 14.04 -2.41
C LYS A 290 -29.66 12.70 -2.48
N GLU A 291 -30.24 11.81 -3.28
CA GLU A 291 -29.66 10.50 -3.57
C GLU A 291 -28.90 10.52 -4.90
N ILE A 292 -27.85 9.69 -4.96
CA ILE A 292 -27.06 9.43 -6.16
C ILE A 292 -26.57 7.99 -6.12
N GLU A 293 -26.46 7.37 -7.29
CA GLU A 293 -25.95 6.02 -7.47
C GLU A 293 -24.96 5.99 -8.63
N GLY A 294 -24.03 5.04 -8.61
CA GLY A 294 -23.07 4.81 -9.68
C GLY A 294 -22.04 3.76 -9.29
N LYS A 295 -21.39 3.14 -10.28
CA LYS A 295 -20.40 2.07 -10.03
C LYS A 295 -19.25 2.50 -9.09
N ARG A 296 -18.89 3.79 -9.08
CA ARG A 296 -17.82 4.38 -8.26
C ARG A 296 -18.34 5.21 -7.08
N ILE A 297 -19.65 5.19 -6.82
CA ILE A 297 -20.29 5.96 -5.76
C ILE A 297 -20.77 5.00 -4.67
N LEU A 298 -20.22 5.16 -3.47
CA LEU A 298 -20.53 4.31 -2.32
C LEU A 298 -21.24 5.14 -1.24
N PRO A 299 -22.36 4.68 -0.67
CA PRO A 299 -23.05 5.40 0.39
C PRO A 299 -22.28 5.32 1.72
N GLN A 300 -22.19 6.44 2.45
CA GLN A 300 -21.65 6.44 3.81
C GLN A 300 -22.68 5.96 4.83
N LYS A 301 -22.22 5.69 6.06
CA LYS A 301 -23.11 5.50 7.21
C LYS A 301 -23.78 6.81 7.66
N GLN A 302 -23.18 7.96 7.34
CA GLN A 302 -23.80 9.27 7.53
C GLN A 302 -24.83 9.52 6.43
N GLU A 303 -26.06 9.86 6.83
CA GLU A 303 -27.18 10.02 5.91
C GLU A 303 -26.95 11.13 4.87
N GLY A 304 -27.23 10.81 3.61
CA GLY A 304 -27.09 11.73 2.47
C GLY A 304 -25.65 12.03 2.05
N LEU A 305 -24.65 11.34 2.62
CA LEU A 305 -23.25 11.46 2.23
C LEU A 305 -22.73 10.22 1.49
N TYR A 306 -21.79 10.47 0.60
CA TYR A 306 -21.26 9.52 -0.37
C TYR A 306 -19.74 9.60 -0.42
N MET A 307 -19.17 8.51 -0.90
CA MET A 307 -17.76 8.36 -1.23
C MET A 307 -17.65 8.16 -2.75
N VAL A 308 -16.65 8.78 -3.37
CA VAL A 308 -16.33 8.60 -4.79
C VAL A 308 -14.96 7.95 -4.92
N GLU A 309 -14.91 6.80 -5.58
CA GLU A 309 -13.67 6.09 -5.86
C GLU A 309 -13.00 6.60 -7.15
N TYR A 310 -11.68 6.77 -7.08
CA TYR A 310 -10.81 7.04 -8.21
C TYR A 310 -9.63 6.06 -8.21
N HIS A 311 -9.54 5.23 -9.25
CA HIS A 311 -8.41 4.33 -9.47
C HIS A 311 -7.69 4.72 -10.76
N PRO A 312 -6.58 5.47 -10.70
CA PRO A 312 -5.74 5.65 -11.88
C PRO A 312 -5.11 4.31 -12.26
N ILE A 313 -5.09 3.96 -13.55
CA ILE A 313 -4.61 2.66 -14.02
C ILE A 313 -3.20 2.37 -13.51
N GLY A 314 -3.05 1.25 -12.80
CA GLY A 314 -1.79 0.84 -12.19
C GLY A 314 -1.26 1.83 -11.15
N GLY A 315 -2.10 2.71 -10.59
CA GLY A 315 -1.75 3.75 -9.63
C GLY A 315 -0.95 4.93 -10.18
N ASP A 316 -0.79 5.04 -11.50
CA ASP A 316 -0.06 6.15 -12.14
C ASP A 316 -0.95 7.41 -12.17
N LEU A 317 -0.78 8.28 -11.18
CA LEU A 317 -1.60 9.48 -11.01
C LEU A 317 -1.21 10.54 -12.06
N PRO A 318 -2.16 11.07 -12.86
CA PRO A 318 -1.87 12.13 -13.81
C PRO A 318 -1.30 13.39 -13.13
N ILE A 319 -0.33 14.04 -13.77
CA ILE A 319 0.42 15.17 -13.19
C ILE A 319 -0.45 16.41 -12.95
N ASP A 320 -1.49 16.59 -13.76
CA ASP A 320 -2.46 17.67 -13.61
C ASP A 320 -3.54 17.35 -12.57
N MET A 321 -3.70 16.09 -12.15
CA MET A 321 -4.75 15.67 -11.23
C MET A 321 -4.66 16.34 -9.86
N PRO A 322 -3.49 16.47 -9.19
CA PRO A 322 -3.40 17.21 -7.92
C PRO A 322 -3.91 18.65 -8.01
N ARG A 323 -3.68 19.34 -9.13
CA ARG A 323 -4.18 20.71 -9.35
C ARG A 323 -5.69 20.72 -9.51
N LYS A 324 -6.22 19.87 -10.40
CA LYS A 324 -7.66 19.68 -10.63
C LYS A 324 -8.40 19.36 -9.32
N MET A 325 -7.82 18.48 -8.51
CA MET A 325 -8.35 18.15 -7.19
C MET A 325 -8.33 19.35 -6.25
N LEU A 326 -7.23 20.08 -6.15
CA LEU A 326 -7.12 21.25 -5.27
C LEU A 326 -8.20 22.29 -5.60
N GLU A 327 -8.32 22.66 -6.88
CA GLU A 327 -9.31 23.64 -7.37
C GLU A 327 -10.76 23.19 -7.15
N CYS A 328 -11.03 21.89 -7.27
CA CYS A 328 -12.35 21.32 -7.00
C CYS A 328 -12.66 21.34 -5.49
N LEU A 329 -11.72 20.86 -4.66
CA LEU A 329 -11.90 20.70 -3.22
C LEU A 329 -11.92 22.02 -2.45
N GLU A 330 -11.43 23.13 -3.02
CA GLU A 330 -11.60 24.48 -2.47
C GLU A 330 -13.08 24.86 -2.30
N LYS A 331 -13.96 24.31 -3.13
CA LYS A 331 -15.41 24.58 -3.11
C LYS A 331 -16.19 23.61 -2.21
N MET A 332 -15.50 22.62 -1.62
CA MET A 332 -16.09 21.49 -0.91
C MET A 332 -15.42 21.29 0.46
N PRO A 333 -15.55 22.24 1.42
CA PRO A 333 -14.68 22.37 2.60
C PRO A 333 -14.55 21.08 3.45
N ASP A 334 -15.62 20.30 3.55
CA ASP A 334 -15.66 19.08 4.38
C ASP A 334 -15.30 17.80 3.60
N VAL A 335 -15.11 17.88 2.28
CA VAL A 335 -14.67 16.72 1.50
C VAL A 335 -13.20 16.44 1.79
N GLU A 336 -12.91 15.19 2.15
CA GLU A 336 -11.56 14.70 2.40
C GLU A 336 -11.10 13.77 1.27
N CYS A 337 -9.78 13.63 1.11
CA CYS A 337 -9.19 12.69 0.18
C CYS A 337 -8.32 11.67 0.91
N ARG A 338 -8.50 10.38 0.59
CA ARG A 338 -7.81 9.26 1.25
C ARG A 338 -7.29 8.27 0.21
N ILE A 339 -6.02 7.86 0.35
CA ILE A 339 -5.36 6.91 -0.56
C ILE A 339 -5.56 5.49 -0.01
N GLY A 340 -6.02 4.56 -0.86
CA GLY A 340 -6.17 3.14 -0.53
C GLY A 340 -4.89 2.31 -0.77
N ALA A 341 -4.84 1.11 -0.20
CA ALA A 341 -3.70 0.21 -0.33
C ALA A 341 -3.66 -0.55 -1.67
N ASP A 342 -4.71 -0.43 -2.48
CA ASP A 342 -4.80 -0.98 -3.83
C ASP A 342 -4.58 0.09 -4.91
N GLU A 343 -3.82 1.15 -4.57
CA GLU A 343 -3.48 2.22 -5.52
C GLU A 343 -4.70 3.06 -5.95
N THR A 344 -5.74 3.04 -5.12
CA THR A 344 -6.97 3.84 -5.24
C THR A 344 -6.88 5.14 -4.44
N MET A 345 -7.79 6.06 -4.75
CA MET A 345 -8.11 7.24 -3.94
C MET A 345 -9.62 7.28 -3.72
N TYR A 346 -10.03 7.80 -2.57
CA TYR A 346 -11.41 8.02 -2.22
C TYR A 346 -11.61 9.48 -1.85
N PHE A 347 -12.62 10.10 -2.45
CA PHE A 347 -13.18 11.35 -1.96
C PHE A 347 -14.34 11.03 -1.06
N VAL A 348 -14.34 11.57 0.15
CA VAL A 348 -15.31 11.19 1.18
C VAL A 348 -15.99 12.43 1.75
N ASN A 349 -17.11 12.23 2.44
CA ASN A 349 -18.02 13.26 2.95
C ASN A 349 -18.64 14.10 1.82
N CYS A 350 -18.91 13.48 0.67
CA CYS A 350 -19.51 14.15 -0.49
C CYS A 350 -21.03 14.16 -0.35
N THR A 351 -21.67 15.31 -0.51
CA THR A 351 -23.09 15.34 -0.89
C THR A 351 -23.27 14.76 -2.29
N ALA A 352 -24.50 14.41 -2.69
CA ALA A 352 -24.77 13.92 -4.04
C ALA A 352 -24.27 14.85 -5.16
N LYS A 353 -24.34 16.18 -4.96
CA LYS A 353 -23.85 17.16 -5.93
C LYS A 353 -22.32 17.11 -6.05
N GLU A 354 -21.62 17.13 -4.92
CA GLU A 354 -20.16 17.06 -4.88
C GLU A 354 -19.65 15.72 -5.44
N ALA A 355 -20.37 14.63 -5.14
CA ALA A 355 -20.06 13.31 -5.68
C ALA A 355 -20.13 13.29 -7.21
N GLN A 356 -21.15 13.91 -7.81
CA GLN A 356 -21.24 14.04 -9.26
C GLN A 356 -20.09 14.86 -9.84
N GLU A 357 -19.77 16.02 -9.26
CA GLU A 357 -18.66 16.87 -9.71
C GLU A 357 -17.31 16.13 -9.66
N LEU A 358 -17.09 15.32 -8.62
CA LEU A 358 -15.89 14.49 -8.49
C LEU A 358 -15.88 13.29 -9.43
N LEU A 359 -17.05 12.71 -9.74
CA LEU A 359 -17.17 11.66 -10.74
C LEU A 359 -16.74 12.16 -12.13
N ASP A 360 -17.18 13.36 -12.49
CA ASP A 360 -16.84 14.03 -13.74
C ASP A 360 -15.35 14.42 -13.80
N LEU A 361 -14.80 14.92 -12.68
CA LEU A 361 -13.36 15.24 -12.54
C LEU A 361 -12.47 14.01 -12.80
N THR A 362 -12.95 12.83 -12.38
CA THR A 362 -12.22 11.56 -12.39
C THR A 362 -12.75 10.60 -13.45
N ALA A 363 -13.23 11.12 -14.58
CA ALA A 363 -13.76 10.31 -15.67
C ALA A 363 -12.71 9.37 -16.32
N ASP A 364 -11.41 9.60 -16.07
CA ASP A 364 -10.29 8.77 -16.47
C ASP A 364 -10.02 7.57 -15.53
N ALA A 365 -10.83 7.39 -14.48
CA ALA A 365 -10.74 6.24 -13.57
C ALA A 365 -10.88 4.90 -14.29
N ALA A 366 -10.32 3.85 -13.69
CA ALA A 366 -10.68 2.47 -14.00
C ALA A 366 -12.21 2.27 -13.96
N SER A 367 -12.72 1.51 -14.92
CA SER A 367 -14.16 1.33 -15.16
C SER A 367 -14.64 -0.12 -14.99
N THR A 368 -13.71 -1.08 -15.02
CA THR A 368 -13.98 -2.52 -14.83
C THR A 368 -13.13 -3.10 -13.70
N PRO A 369 -13.49 -4.25 -13.10
CA PRO A 369 -12.66 -4.86 -12.06
C PRO A 369 -11.23 -5.14 -12.53
N PHE A 370 -11.04 -5.54 -13.79
CA PHE A 370 -9.72 -5.76 -14.37
C PHE A 370 -8.89 -4.48 -14.48
N GLU A 371 -9.49 -3.34 -14.79
CA GLU A 371 -8.79 -2.05 -14.80
C GLU A 371 -8.37 -1.58 -13.40
N HIS A 372 -9.07 -2.04 -12.34
CA HIS A 372 -8.69 -1.81 -10.93
C HIS A 372 -7.50 -2.68 -10.48
N SER A 373 -6.83 -3.37 -11.40
CA SER A 373 -5.63 -4.16 -11.12
C SER A 373 -4.50 -3.32 -10.52
N VAL A 374 -3.76 -3.96 -9.64
CA VAL A 374 -2.68 -3.36 -8.85
C VAL A 374 -1.34 -3.76 -9.44
N ALA A 375 -0.51 -2.79 -9.79
CA ALA A 375 0.80 -3.04 -10.38
C ALA A 375 1.90 -2.27 -9.65
N CYS A 376 2.96 -2.96 -9.26
CA CYS A 376 4.12 -2.25 -8.71
C CYS A 376 4.79 -1.37 -9.80
N ILE A 377 5.68 -0.46 -9.40
CA ILE A 377 6.38 0.44 -10.35
C ILE A 377 7.21 -0.31 -11.42
N GLY A 378 7.56 -1.57 -11.19
CA GLY A 378 8.16 -2.45 -12.20
C GLY A 378 9.62 -2.13 -12.52
N ALA A 379 10.20 -2.91 -13.44
CA ALA A 379 11.61 -2.86 -13.79
C ALA A 379 12.03 -1.60 -14.56
N ALA A 380 11.11 -0.85 -15.17
CA ALA A 380 11.42 0.43 -15.80
C ALA A 380 12.06 1.42 -14.81
N VAL A 381 11.62 1.38 -13.55
CA VAL A 381 12.07 2.29 -12.48
C VAL A 381 12.77 1.57 -11.34
N CYS A 382 12.24 0.42 -10.90
CA CYS A 382 12.72 -0.27 -9.71
C CYS A 382 14.04 -0.99 -9.98
N GLN A 383 15.03 -0.73 -9.12
CA GLN A 383 16.30 -1.46 -9.11
C GLN A 383 16.15 -2.98 -8.93
N GLN A 384 15.11 -3.42 -8.23
CA GLN A 384 14.87 -4.83 -7.89
C GLN A 384 13.87 -5.49 -8.84
N GLY A 385 13.21 -4.73 -9.71
CA GLY A 385 12.24 -5.28 -10.64
C GLY A 385 12.90 -6.20 -11.65
N LEU A 386 12.24 -7.29 -12.00
CA LEU A 386 12.64 -8.16 -13.11
C LEU A 386 11.79 -7.87 -14.35
N ARG A 387 10.50 -7.58 -14.17
CA ARG A 387 9.56 -7.26 -15.26
C ARG A 387 8.95 -5.88 -15.14
N ASN A 388 8.51 -5.33 -16.28
CA ASN A 388 7.85 -4.03 -16.34
C ASN A 388 6.35 -4.16 -16.07
N SER A 389 5.98 -4.31 -14.80
CA SER A 389 4.58 -4.51 -14.38
C SER A 389 3.59 -3.48 -14.92
N GLN A 390 3.98 -2.21 -15.00
CA GLN A 390 3.11 -1.13 -15.50
C GLN A 390 2.81 -1.31 -16.99
N GLN A 391 3.84 -1.57 -17.80
CA GLN A 391 3.67 -1.82 -19.23
C GLN A 391 2.89 -3.11 -19.48
N THR A 392 3.18 -4.18 -18.73
CA THR A 392 2.43 -5.43 -18.84
C THR A 392 0.94 -5.21 -18.55
N LEU A 393 0.60 -4.50 -17.46
CA LEU A 393 -0.79 -4.21 -17.12
C LEU A 393 -1.50 -3.45 -18.25
N ARG A 394 -0.88 -2.38 -18.77
CA ARG A 394 -1.45 -1.60 -19.88
C ARG A 394 -1.69 -2.45 -21.12
N ALA A 395 -0.71 -3.27 -21.52
CA ALA A 395 -0.85 -4.16 -22.68
C ALA A 395 -2.01 -5.14 -22.51
N CYS A 396 -2.21 -5.70 -21.32
CA CYS A 396 -3.34 -6.59 -21.06
C CYS A 396 -4.68 -5.84 -21.08
N ILE A 397 -4.77 -4.64 -20.50
CA ILE A 397 -5.98 -3.82 -20.54
C ILE A 397 -6.33 -3.44 -21.98
N ASP A 398 -5.35 -2.98 -22.76
CA ASP A 398 -5.54 -2.59 -24.15
C ASP A 398 -6.02 -3.75 -25.02
N GLU A 399 -5.55 -4.97 -24.76
CA GLU A 399 -6.02 -6.17 -25.45
C GLU A 399 -7.45 -6.55 -25.04
N VAL A 400 -7.75 -6.58 -23.74
CA VAL A 400 -9.09 -6.89 -23.22
C VAL A 400 -10.13 -5.88 -23.73
N LYS A 401 -9.77 -4.59 -23.86
CA LYS A 401 -10.65 -3.54 -24.40
C LYS A 401 -11.16 -3.80 -25.82
N LYS A 402 -10.45 -4.61 -26.60
CA LYS A 402 -10.89 -5.01 -27.95
C LYS A 402 -12.09 -5.98 -27.91
N PHE A 403 -12.40 -6.53 -26.73
CA PHE A 403 -13.47 -7.48 -26.48
C PHE A 403 -14.42 -6.94 -25.38
N PRO A 404 -15.25 -5.92 -25.67
CA PRO A 404 -16.14 -5.32 -24.67
C PRO A 404 -17.06 -6.32 -23.97
N GLU A 405 -17.36 -7.43 -24.62
CA GLU A 405 -18.24 -8.48 -24.13
C GLU A 405 -17.64 -9.33 -22.99
N ILE A 406 -16.34 -9.20 -22.69
CA ILE A 406 -15.67 -9.82 -21.54
C ILE A 406 -15.19 -8.79 -20.50
N ALA A 407 -15.54 -7.51 -20.67
CA ALA A 407 -14.97 -6.42 -19.88
C ALA A 407 -15.23 -6.55 -18.37
N ASP A 408 -16.40 -7.08 -17.98
CA ASP A 408 -16.80 -7.35 -16.60
C ASP A 408 -16.56 -8.82 -16.16
N CYS A 409 -15.94 -9.65 -17.01
CA CYS A 409 -15.71 -11.07 -16.75
C CYS A 409 -14.33 -11.37 -16.13
N LEU A 410 -13.49 -10.36 -15.94
CA LEU A 410 -12.14 -10.51 -15.38
C LEU A 410 -12.07 -9.81 -14.02
N PRO A 411 -11.33 -10.37 -13.04
CA PRO A 411 -11.18 -9.76 -11.73
C PRO A 411 -10.12 -8.67 -11.73
N LYS A 412 -10.07 -7.93 -10.63
CA LYS A 412 -8.85 -7.24 -10.22
C LYS A 412 -7.70 -8.25 -10.07
N VAL A 413 -6.58 -8.02 -10.75
CA VAL A 413 -5.37 -8.84 -10.61
C VAL A 413 -4.23 -8.06 -9.94
N ARG A 414 -3.21 -8.80 -9.46
CA ARG A 414 -2.05 -8.21 -8.78
C ARG A 414 -0.75 -8.54 -9.51
N ILE A 415 -0.09 -7.55 -10.10
CA ILE A 415 1.12 -7.74 -10.92
C ILE A 415 2.37 -7.16 -10.23
N SER A 416 3.23 -8.05 -9.76
CA SER A 416 4.53 -7.69 -9.16
C SER A 416 5.68 -8.01 -10.12
N GLY A 417 6.57 -7.05 -10.33
CA GLY A 417 7.70 -7.23 -11.25
C GLY A 417 8.80 -8.15 -10.72
N CYS A 418 8.75 -8.57 -9.46
CA CYS A 418 9.66 -9.55 -8.86
C CYS A 418 9.06 -10.17 -7.58
N ALA A 419 9.80 -11.08 -6.94
CA ALA A 419 9.39 -11.78 -5.71
C ALA A 419 9.20 -10.88 -4.48
N SER A 420 9.49 -9.57 -4.54
CA SER A 420 9.28 -8.66 -3.40
C SER A 420 7.80 -8.48 -3.05
N SER A 421 6.89 -8.82 -3.96
CA SER A 421 5.43 -8.72 -3.78
C SER A 421 4.94 -7.32 -3.36
N CYS A 422 5.39 -6.29 -4.09
CA CYS A 422 4.94 -4.93 -3.80
C CYS A 422 3.45 -4.72 -4.12
N SER A 423 2.88 -5.46 -5.08
CA SER A 423 1.44 -5.44 -5.40
C SER A 423 0.61 -6.45 -4.60
N ALA A 424 1.24 -7.24 -3.71
CA ALA A 424 0.62 -8.32 -2.95
C ALA A 424 0.12 -9.51 -3.81
N HIS A 425 0.89 -9.95 -4.82
CA HIS A 425 0.44 -10.97 -5.78
C HIS A 425 -0.03 -12.30 -5.17
N GLN A 426 0.46 -12.71 -4.00
CA GLN A 426 0.04 -13.98 -3.39
C GLN A 426 -1.41 -14.00 -2.90
N ILE A 427 -2.03 -12.83 -2.68
CA ILE A 427 -3.36 -12.72 -2.09
C ILE A 427 -4.41 -12.22 -3.10
N GLY A 428 -4.02 -12.08 -4.37
CA GLY A 428 -4.96 -11.75 -5.44
C GLY A 428 -5.65 -13.00 -5.95
N SER A 429 -6.89 -12.84 -6.44
CA SER A 429 -7.62 -13.92 -7.13
C SER A 429 -6.79 -14.51 -8.28
N ILE A 430 -6.10 -13.63 -9.03
CA ILE A 430 -4.96 -14.00 -9.88
C ILE A 430 -3.78 -13.05 -9.58
N GLY A 431 -2.62 -13.65 -9.33
CA GLY A 431 -1.38 -12.98 -8.98
C GLY A 431 -0.23 -13.28 -9.94
N PHE A 432 0.61 -12.29 -10.20
CA PHE A 432 1.76 -12.42 -11.09
C PHE A 432 3.05 -11.99 -10.41
N GLN A 433 4.07 -12.86 -10.49
CA GLN A 433 5.42 -12.58 -10.02
C GLN A 433 6.40 -12.59 -11.20
N GLY A 434 7.05 -11.46 -11.47
CA GLY A 434 8.05 -11.36 -12.52
C GLY A 434 9.19 -12.36 -12.35
N PHE A 435 9.55 -13.00 -13.47
CA PHE A 435 10.43 -14.16 -13.54
C PHE A 435 11.22 -14.17 -14.87
N VAL A 436 12.25 -15.00 -14.99
CA VAL A 436 12.98 -15.24 -16.25
C VAL A 436 12.77 -16.71 -16.61
N LYS A 437 12.17 -16.98 -17.77
CA LYS A 437 12.03 -18.34 -18.29
C LYS A 437 13.05 -18.54 -19.41
N VAL A 438 13.72 -19.68 -19.46
CA VAL A 438 14.65 -19.99 -20.56
C VAL A 438 13.89 -20.83 -21.59
N VAL A 439 13.78 -20.33 -22.82
CA VAL A 439 13.15 -21.01 -23.96
C VAL A 439 14.21 -21.14 -25.05
N ASP A 440 14.49 -22.35 -25.52
CA ASP A 440 15.54 -22.63 -26.52
C ASP A 440 16.90 -22.00 -26.17
N LYS A 441 17.29 -22.08 -24.89
CA LYS A 441 18.51 -21.48 -24.32
C LYS A 441 18.53 -19.95 -24.32
N VAL A 442 17.44 -19.29 -24.69
CA VAL A 442 17.29 -17.83 -24.66
C VAL A 442 16.47 -17.40 -23.43
N PRO A 443 16.97 -16.51 -22.57
CA PRO A 443 16.21 -15.97 -21.46
C PRO A 443 15.08 -15.05 -21.96
N GLN A 444 13.85 -15.38 -21.61
CA GLN A 444 12.64 -14.65 -21.98
C GLN A 444 11.98 -14.00 -20.76
N PRO A 445 11.39 -12.80 -20.93
CA PRO A 445 10.54 -12.19 -19.92
C PRO A 445 9.29 -13.03 -19.65
N ALA A 446 9.03 -13.33 -18.38
CA ALA A 446 7.93 -14.19 -17.97
C ALA A 446 7.40 -13.80 -16.59
N PHE A 447 6.23 -14.35 -16.24
CA PHE A 447 5.62 -14.25 -14.93
C PHE A 447 5.23 -15.64 -14.42
N ARG A 448 5.53 -15.90 -13.14
CA ARG A 448 4.89 -16.99 -12.40
C ARG A 448 3.46 -16.57 -12.06
N VAL A 449 2.51 -17.45 -12.32
CA VAL A 449 1.09 -17.20 -12.10
C VAL A 449 0.64 -17.91 -10.83
N PHE A 450 -0.14 -17.20 -10.01
CA PHE A 450 -0.77 -17.70 -8.80
C PHE A 450 -2.27 -17.51 -8.90
N VAL A 451 -3.07 -18.50 -8.48
CA VAL A 451 -4.54 -18.46 -8.58
C VAL A 451 -5.17 -18.88 -7.25
N GLY A 452 -6.28 -18.23 -6.89
CA GLY A 452 -7.08 -18.57 -5.71
C GLY A 452 -6.67 -17.85 -4.41
N GLY A 453 -5.87 -16.79 -4.49
CA GLY A 453 -5.57 -15.96 -3.32
C GLY A 453 -6.77 -15.11 -2.91
N SER A 454 -6.90 -14.84 -1.61
CA SER A 454 -7.91 -13.94 -1.06
C SER A 454 -7.43 -13.24 0.22
N ASP A 455 -7.82 -11.97 0.35
CA ASP A 455 -7.61 -11.11 1.51
C ASP A 455 -8.90 -10.80 2.28
N GLU A 456 -10.00 -11.48 1.97
CA GLU A 456 -11.26 -11.35 2.70
C GLU A 456 -11.10 -11.79 4.16
N ILE A 457 -11.62 -11.01 5.10
CA ILE A 457 -11.49 -11.24 6.56
C ILE A 457 -11.79 -12.69 6.97
N ASN A 458 -12.81 -13.31 6.36
CA ASN A 458 -13.27 -14.66 6.70
C ASN A 458 -12.71 -15.76 5.78
N ASN A 459 -11.92 -15.40 4.76
CA ASN A 459 -11.40 -16.33 3.76
C ASN A 459 -9.96 -15.99 3.34
N VAL A 460 -9.13 -15.63 4.33
CA VAL A 460 -7.72 -15.25 4.10
C VAL A 460 -6.90 -16.46 3.63
N GLN A 461 -6.49 -16.48 2.37
CA GLN A 461 -5.71 -17.58 1.77
C GLN A 461 -4.71 -17.11 0.71
N PHE A 462 -3.63 -17.88 0.51
CA PHE A 462 -2.65 -17.64 -0.54
C PHE A 462 -3.02 -18.37 -1.83
N GLY A 463 -2.75 -17.75 -2.96
CA GLY A 463 -2.91 -18.37 -4.27
C GLY A 463 -1.87 -19.45 -4.51
N ASN A 464 -2.28 -20.51 -5.18
CA ASN A 464 -1.43 -21.62 -5.59
C ASN A 464 -0.65 -21.26 -6.85
N PHE A 465 0.62 -21.65 -6.93
CA PHE A 465 1.39 -21.54 -8.16
C PHE A 465 0.83 -22.51 -9.21
N VAL A 466 0.52 -22.01 -10.42
CA VAL A 466 -0.16 -22.81 -11.45
C VAL A 466 0.61 -22.93 -12.76
N GLY A 467 1.61 -22.08 -13.00
CA GLY A 467 2.41 -22.12 -14.23
C GLY A 467 3.24 -20.85 -14.48
N VAL A 468 3.97 -20.82 -15.60
CA VAL A 468 4.78 -19.69 -16.03
C VAL A 468 4.40 -19.26 -17.44
N VAL A 469 3.97 -18.01 -17.59
CA VAL A 469 3.54 -17.41 -18.86
C VAL A 469 4.55 -16.37 -19.31
N LEU A 470 4.89 -16.36 -20.60
CA LEU A 470 5.75 -15.30 -21.14
C LEU A 470 5.01 -13.96 -21.12
N GLU A 471 5.74 -12.88 -20.87
CA GLU A 471 5.15 -11.53 -20.74
C GLU A 471 4.35 -11.12 -22.00
N LYS A 472 4.83 -11.52 -23.18
CA LYS A 472 4.17 -11.25 -24.46
C LYS A 472 2.82 -11.98 -24.65
N ASP A 473 2.62 -13.08 -23.94
CA ASP A 473 1.45 -13.97 -24.11
C ASP A 473 0.36 -13.67 -23.06
N MET A 474 0.68 -12.86 -22.03
CA MET A 474 -0.28 -12.46 -21.00
C MET A 474 -1.55 -11.78 -21.55
N PRO A 475 -1.48 -10.87 -22.55
CA PRO A 475 -2.70 -10.25 -23.09
C PRO A 475 -3.67 -11.27 -23.69
N GLU A 476 -3.18 -12.19 -24.53
CA GLU A 476 -4.03 -13.24 -25.13
C GLU A 476 -4.59 -14.19 -24.05
N MET A 477 -3.77 -14.54 -23.05
CA MET A 477 -4.21 -15.36 -21.92
C MET A 477 -5.41 -14.73 -21.20
N PHE A 478 -5.39 -13.42 -20.93
CA PHE A 478 -6.53 -12.76 -20.28
C PHE A 478 -7.79 -12.74 -21.15
N VAL A 479 -7.66 -12.59 -22.47
CA VAL A 479 -8.80 -12.70 -23.39
C VAL A 479 -9.43 -14.09 -23.27
N LYS A 480 -8.62 -15.16 -23.27
CA LYS A 480 -9.13 -16.54 -23.12
C LYS A 480 -9.78 -16.78 -21.76
N ILE A 481 -9.21 -16.26 -20.67
CA ILE A 481 -9.81 -16.35 -19.33
C ILE A 481 -11.16 -15.61 -19.30
N GLY A 482 -11.23 -14.40 -19.86
CA GLY A 482 -12.46 -13.63 -19.92
C GLY A 482 -13.55 -14.31 -20.74
N GLN A 483 -13.19 -14.91 -21.88
CA GLN A 483 -14.09 -15.70 -22.71
C GLN A 483 -14.62 -16.93 -21.96
N ALA A 484 -13.76 -17.68 -21.28
CA ALA A 484 -14.17 -18.84 -20.49
C ALA A 484 -15.12 -18.46 -19.34
N CYS A 485 -14.85 -17.35 -18.63
CA CYS A 485 -15.75 -16.84 -17.61
C CYS A 485 -17.10 -16.43 -18.22
N LYS A 486 -17.09 -15.72 -19.36
CA LYS A 486 -18.32 -15.32 -20.05
C LYS A 486 -19.16 -16.52 -20.50
N GLU A 487 -18.54 -17.53 -21.10
CA GLU A 487 -19.19 -18.76 -21.56
C GLU A 487 -19.85 -19.54 -20.43
N SER A 488 -19.26 -19.49 -19.23
CA SER A 488 -19.84 -20.10 -18.03
C SER A 488 -21.13 -19.42 -17.56
N LYS A 489 -21.38 -18.17 -18.00
CA LYS A 489 -22.49 -17.30 -17.56
C LYS A 489 -22.50 -17.02 -16.04
N LYS A 490 -21.36 -17.17 -15.39
CA LYS A 490 -21.15 -16.90 -13.96
C LYS A 490 -20.51 -15.54 -13.76
N THR A 491 -20.69 -14.97 -12.57
CA THR A 491 -19.82 -13.90 -12.09
C THR A 491 -18.39 -14.43 -11.91
N TRP A 492 -17.40 -13.54 -11.82
CA TRP A 492 -16.02 -13.99 -11.57
C TRP A 492 -15.89 -14.83 -10.30
N ASP A 493 -16.54 -14.42 -9.21
CA ASP A 493 -16.41 -15.09 -7.91
C ASP A 493 -16.99 -16.50 -7.91
N GLU A 494 -18.12 -16.70 -8.62
CA GLU A 494 -18.70 -18.02 -8.87
C GLU A 494 -17.79 -18.85 -9.80
N PHE A 495 -17.29 -18.24 -10.88
CA PHE A 495 -16.43 -18.90 -11.86
C PHE A 495 -15.12 -19.39 -11.21
N ILE A 496 -14.43 -18.55 -10.45
CA ILE A 496 -13.16 -18.94 -9.82
C ILE A 496 -13.35 -20.00 -8.73
N LYS A 497 -14.51 -20.02 -8.06
CA LYS A 497 -14.81 -21.00 -7.02
C LYS A 497 -15.15 -22.38 -7.60
N GLU A 498 -15.86 -22.43 -8.72
CA GLU A 498 -16.39 -23.68 -9.30
C GLU A 498 -15.58 -24.20 -10.50
N ASP A 499 -14.92 -23.31 -11.23
CA ASP A 499 -14.23 -23.60 -12.50
C ASP A 499 -12.75 -23.15 -12.46
N GLN A 500 -12.13 -23.08 -11.28
CA GLN A 500 -10.71 -22.70 -11.14
C GLN A 500 -9.79 -23.48 -12.08
N ASP A 501 -10.07 -24.77 -12.28
CA ASP A 501 -9.27 -25.65 -13.14
C ASP A 501 -9.23 -25.18 -14.59
N LYS A 502 -10.29 -24.53 -15.09
CA LYS A 502 -10.27 -23.93 -16.45
C LYS A 502 -9.26 -22.80 -16.55
N VAL A 503 -9.14 -21.97 -15.52
CA VAL A 503 -8.10 -20.92 -15.46
C VAL A 503 -6.71 -21.55 -15.47
N VAL A 504 -6.52 -22.63 -14.70
CA VAL A 504 -5.26 -23.38 -14.65
C VAL A 504 -4.92 -24.00 -16.01
N GLU A 505 -5.88 -24.62 -16.68
CA GLU A 505 -5.71 -25.20 -18.02
C GLU A 505 -5.32 -24.12 -19.05
N ILE A 506 -5.99 -22.97 -19.03
CA ILE A 506 -5.66 -21.85 -19.91
C ILE A 506 -4.22 -21.39 -19.63
N VAL A 507 -3.84 -21.16 -18.37
CA VAL A 507 -2.47 -20.75 -18.03
C VAL A 507 -1.43 -21.75 -18.53
N LYS A 508 -1.67 -23.05 -18.35
CA LYS A 508 -0.78 -24.12 -18.82
C LYS A 508 -0.67 -24.19 -20.35
N SER A 509 -1.69 -23.77 -21.08
CA SER A 509 -1.62 -23.71 -22.55
C SER A 509 -0.63 -22.66 -23.09
N PHE A 510 -0.17 -21.73 -22.25
CA PHE A 510 0.84 -20.71 -22.57
C PHE A 510 2.20 -20.97 -21.91
N GLU A 511 2.36 -22.11 -21.22
CA GLU A 511 3.65 -22.56 -20.72
C GLU A 511 4.46 -23.23 -21.83
#